data_AF-A0A354YV64-F1
#
_entry.id   AF-A0A354YV64-F1
#
_cell.length_a   1.000
_cell.length_b   1.000
_cell.length_c   1.000
_cell.angle_alpha   90.00
_cell.angle_beta   90.00
_cell.angle_gamma   90.00
#
_symmetry.space_group_name_H-M   'P 1'
#
loop_
_entity.id
_entity.type
_entity.pdbx_description
1 polymer ?
#
loop_
_entity_poly.entity_id
_entity_poly.type
_entity_poly.pdbx_seq_one_letter_code
_entity_poly.pdbx_strand_id
1 'polypeptide(L)' 'MTLMSIALWRTFVFLWINEKIMNELLYAIRGRGAFRRFKDKVQRLGIQQQWDKFREEAFKEIAIDWCEYNNIPYI' A
#
# COMPACT_ATOMS: atom_id res chain seq x y z
N MET A 1 3.71 -3.69 13.55
CA MET A 1 4.02 -3.40 12.12
C MET A 1 2.90 -3.89 11.20
N THR A 2 1.63 -3.63 11.55
CA THR A 2 0.50 -4.45 11.03
C THR A 2 -0.77 -3.67 10.71
N LEU A 3 -0.90 -2.37 11.03
CA LEU A 3 -2.11 -1.60 10.73
C LEU A 3 -1.89 -0.58 9.60
N MET A 4 -0.76 0.13 9.61
CA MET A 4 -0.45 1.18 8.64
C MET A 4 -0.25 0.63 7.22
N SER A 5 0.44 -0.51 7.09
CA SER A 5 0.58 -1.21 5.82
C SER A 5 -0.73 -1.75 5.27
N ILE A 6 -1.67 -2.17 6.13
CA ILE A 6 -3.00 -2.65 5.70
C ILE A 6 -3.86 -1.48 5.19
N ALA A 7 -3.81 -0.32 5.85
CA ALA A 7 -4.57 0.87 5.45
C ALA A 7 -4.15 1.35 4.05
N LEU A 8 -2.86 1.51 3.82
CA LEU A 8 -2.30 1.91 2.52
C LEU A 8 -2.71 0.95 1.39
N TRP A 9 -2.76 -0.33 1.69
CA TRP A 9 -3.11 -1.37 0.72
C TRP A 9 -4.56 -1.33 0.28
N ARG A 10 -5.46 -1.10 1.24
CA ARG A 10 -6.88 -0.94 0.95
C ARG A 10 -7.11 0.29 0.09
N THR A 11 -6.47 1.42 0.42
CA THR A 11 -6.61 2.67 -0.34
C THR A 11 -6.16 2.51 -1.81
N PHE A 12 -5.02 1.87 -2.06
CA PHE A 12 -4.53 1.59 -3.41
C PHE A 12 -5.52 0.75 -4.23
N VAL A 13 -6.04 -0.33 -3.63
CA VAL A 13 -6.98 -1.24 -4.27
C VAL A 13 -8.29 -0.56 -4.64
N PHE A 14 -8.78 0.37 -3.82
CA PHE A 14 -10.01 1.12 -4.11
C PHE A 14 -9.84 2.20 -5.18
N LEU A 15 -8.65 2.81 -5.30
CA LEU A 15 -8.44 3.94 -6.21
C LEU A 15 -8.11 3.55 -7.66
N TRP A 16 -7.49 2.40 -7.90
CA TRP A 16 -6.84 2.10 -9.19
C TRP A 16 -7.31 0.83 -9.91
N ILE A 17 -8.25 0.07 -9.36
CA ILE A 17 -8.43 -1.33 -9.74
C ILE A 17 -9.90 -1.67 -10.02
N ASN A 18 -10.17 -2.32 -11.16
CA ASN A 18 -11.53 -2.79 -11.49
C ASN A 18 -12.03 -3.86 -10.51
N GLU A 19 -13.34 -4.09 -10.49
CA GLU A 19 -14.01 -4.93 -9.48
C GLU A 19 -13.45 -6.36 -9.37
N LYS A 20 -12.98 -6.93 -10.49
CA LYS A 20 -12.44 -8.30 -10.54
C LYS A 20 -11.06 -8.39 -9.89
N ILE A 21 -10.19 -7.42 -10.14
CA ILE A 21 -8.84 -7.37 -9.56
C ILE A 21 -8.91 -6.88 -8.10
N MET A 22 -9.89 -6.02 -7.77
CA MET A 22 -10.19 -5.59 -6.40
C MET A 22 -10.53 -6.78 -5.50
N ASN A 23 -11.42 -7.67 -5.95
CA ASN A 23 -11.82 -8.85 -5.18
C ASN A 23 -10.65 -9.84 -4.95
N GLU A 24 -9.80 -10.06 -5.95
CA GLU A 24 -8.59 -10.88 -5.84
C GLU A 24 -7.60 -10.32 -4.80
N LEU A 25 -7.40 -9.00 -4.79
CA LEU A 25 -6.46 -8.34 -3.87
C LEU A 25 -7.03 -8.23 -2.45
N LEU A 26 -8.33 -7.96 -2.29
CA LEU A 26 -9.01 -8.00 -0.99
C LEU A 26 -8.99 -9.40 -0.36
N TYR A 27 -9.10 -10.45 -1.17
CA TYR A 27 -8.95 -11.83 -0.71
C TYR A 27 -7.51 -12.14 -0.30
N ALA A 28 -6.52 -11.66 -1.07
CA ALA A 28 -5.10 -11.81 -0.75
C ALA A 28 -4.73 -11.16 0.59
N ILE A 29 -5.41 -10.07 0.98
CA ILE A 29 -5.21 -9.32 2.23
C ILE A 29 -5.66 -10.08 3.49
N ARG A 30 -6.44 -11.18 3.35
CA ARG A 30 -6.90 -11.97 4.50
C ARG A 30 -5.90 -13.08 4.88
N GLY A 31 -5.52 -13.14 6.16
CA GLY A 31 -4.75 -14.25 6.76
C GLY A 31 -3.21 -14.12 6.71
N ARG A 32 -2.51 -15.07 7.34
CA ARG A 32 -1.03 -15.11 7.36
C ARG A 32 -0.47 -15.16 5.92
N GLY A 33 0.57 -14.37 5.66
CA GLY A 33 1.22 -14.31 4.35
C GLY A 33 0.54 -13.42 3.31
N ALA A 34 -0.52 -12.68 3.68
CA ALA A 34 -1.19 -11.71 2.83
C ALA A 34 -0.23 -10.74 2.15
N PHE A 35 0.79 -10.29 2.89
CA PHE A 35 1.76 -9.33 2.37
C PHE A 35 2.64 -9.89 1.24
N ARG A 36 2.96 -11.18 1.35
CA ARG A 36 3.74 -11.90 0.34
C ARG A 36 2.91 -12.13 -0.91
N ARG A 37 1.68 -12.63 -0.78
CA ARG A 37 0.77 -12.88 -1.91
C ARG A 37 0.47 -11.63 -2.74
N PHE A 38 0.27 -10.50 -2.09
CA PHE A 38 0.07 -9.22 -2.78
C PHE A 38 1.32 -8.83 -3.59
N LYS A 39 2.52 -8.89 -3.00
CA LYS A 39 3.77 -8.61 -3.72
C LYS A 39 3.97 -9.55 -4.90
N ASP A 40 3.70 -10.84 -4.72
CA ASP A 40 3.79 -11.83 -5.78
C ASP A 40 2.81 -11.49 -6.94
N LYS A 41 1.62 -10.98 -6.62
CA LYS A 41 0.62 -10.56 -7.61
C LYS A 41 1.03 -9.27 -8.34
N VAL A 42 1.52 -8.26 -7.62
CA VAL A 42 2.05 -7.01 -8.18
C VAL A 42 3.18 -7.31 -9.18
N GLN A 43 4.11 -8.18 -8.81
CA GLN A 43 5.21 -8.60 -9.66
C GLN A 43 4.71 -9.37 -10.89
N ARG A 44 3.81 -10.34 -10.71
CA ARG A 44 3.23 -11.12 -11.84
C ARG A 44 2.44 -10.26 -12.82
N LEU A 45 1.78 -9.21 -12.34
CA LEU A 45 1.00 -8.29 -13.17
C LEU A 45 1.85 -7.19 -13.82
N GLY A 46 3.16 -7.14 -13.53
CA GLY A 46 4.06 -6.14 -14.10
C GLY A 46 3.82 -4.70 -13.61
N ILE A 47 3.07 -4.52 -12.52
CA ILE A 47 2.70 -3.20 -11.97
C ILE A 47 3.59 -2.78 -10.79
N GLN A 48 4.80 -3.31 -10.73
CA GLN A 48 5.74 -3.10 -9.62
C GLN A 48 6.10 -1.62 -9.47
N GLN A 49 6.36 -0.91 -10.57
CA GLN A 49 6.72 0.52 -10.52
C GLN A 49 5.56 1.39 -9.99
N GLN A 50 4.33 1.11 -10.39
CA GLN A 50 3.14 1.81 -9.92
C GLN A 50 2.92 1.57 -8.43
N TRP A 51 3.15 0.33 -7.98
CA TRP A 51 3.10 -0.02 -6.57
C TRP A 51 4.18 0.69 -5.75
N ASP A 52 5.41 0.72 -6.24
CA ASP A 52 6.53 1.36 -5.52
C ASP A 52 6.35 2.88 -5.44
N LYS A 53 5.89 3.53 -6.52
CA LYS A 53 5.58 4.97 -6.52
C LYS A 53 4.46 5.32 -5.53
N PHE A 54 3.34 4.59 -5.57
CA PHE A 54 2.24 4.80 -4.62
C PHE A 54 2.72 4.61 -3.17
N ARG A 55 3.54 3.59 -2.93
CA ARG A 55 4.10 3.32 -1.61
C ARG A 55 4.98 4.48 -1.13
N GLU A 56 5.87 5.00 -1.98
CA GLU A 56 6.74 6.12 -1.64
C GLU A 56 5.95 7.38 -1.29
N GLU A 57 4.97 7.76 -2.13
CA GLU A 57 4.12 8.92 -1.90
C GLU A 57 3.37 8.80 -0.57
N ALA A 58 2.77 7.64 -0.31
CA ALA A 58 1.99 7.44 0.90
C ALA A 58 2.86 7.35 2.17
N PHE A 59 4.08 6.80 2.09
CA PHE A 59 5.03 6.87 3.21
C PHE A 59 5.56 8.28 3.43
N LYS A 60 5.70 9.09 2.36
CA LYS A 60 6.10 10.49 2.48
C LYS A 60 5.04 11.29 3.23
N GLU A 61 3.76 11.12 2.91
CA GLU A 61 2.66 11.76 3.66
C GLU A 61 2.67 11.36 5.15
N ILE A 62 2.82 10.07 5.45
CA ILE A 62 2.91 9.60 6.84
C ILE A 62 4.14 10.20 7.56
N ALA A 63 5.27 10.30 6.88
CA ALA A 63 6.48 10.88 7.44
C ALA A 63 6.31 12.38 7.69
N ILE A 64 5.64 13.10 6.78
CA ILE A 64 5.28 14.51 6.96
C ILE A 64 4.36 14.67 8.16
N ASP A 65 3.26 13.92 8.24
CA ASP A 65 2.29 13.97 9.35
C ASP A 65 2.99 13.70 10.70
N TRP A 66 3.91 12.73 10.73
CA TRP A 66 4.69 12.44 11.93
C TRP A 66 5.64 13.58 12.28
N CYS A 67 6.36 14.12 11.30
CA CYS A 67 7.25 15.27 11.51
C CYS A 67 6.47 16.49 12.03
N GLU A 68 5.31 16.80 11.45
CA GLU A 68 4.44 17.89 11.89
C GLU A 68 3.93 17.67 13.32
N TYR A 69 3.46 16.47 13.64
CA TYR A 69 3.03 16.11 15.00
C TYR A 69 4.15 16.28 16.04
N ASN A 70 5.39 15.99 15.66
CA ASN A 70 6.56 16.08 16.53
C ASN A 70 7.31 17.42 16.42
N ASN A 71 6.82 18.37 15.62
CA ASN A 71 7.49 19.65 15.31
C ASN A 71 8.93 19.47 14.79
N ILE A 72 9.16 18.45 13.96
CA ILE A 72 10.45 18.15 13.33
C ILE A 72 10.47 18.74 11.91
N PRO A 73 11.42 19.63 11.58
CA PRO A 73 11.57 20.13 10.22
C PRO A 73 11.97 19.02 9.23
N TYR A 74 11.43 19.06 8.01
CA TYR A 74 11.73 18.12 6.92
C TYR A 74 12.07 18.86 5.62
N ILE A 75 12.77 18.20 4.68
CA ILE A 75 13.26 18.75 3.39
C ILE A 75 12.73 17.89 2.23
#